data_AF-A0A6N6KHQ3-F1
#
_entry.id   AF-A0A6N6KHQ3-F1
#
_cell.length_a   1.000
_cell.length_b   1.000
_cell.length_c   1.000
_cell.angle_alpha   90.00
_cell.angle_beta   90.00
_cell.angle_gamma   90.00
#
_symmetry.space_group_name_H-M   'P 1'
#
loop_
_entity.id
_entity.type
_entity.pdbx_description
1 polymer ?
#
loop_
_entity_poly.entity_id
_entity_poly.type
_entity_poly.pdbx_seq_one_letter_code
_entity_poly.pdbx_strand_id
1 'polypeptide(L)'
;MKTFIKFVFFSIICLFSTSTIAQEVLGNPNAVVTGRLGIDGVTFPLTRIHAGTGIDRVLIGKNNSATGTGYFGFNSYYRMAPYNSWFFEGNGAYNGGAVMAATKHGDIRFFPVNSTGGSLQNVSDGNLQSRMVLKVSHNNSSGNKGYIQVNDGIRAVHIGEAYNSTLWGTGYIGFNIQQDQATNSWKTVGDGANNGGAVIYAEVDGDLVLSSIPTNGGGVQSVSAQTVRNSAVLRLQSSGLVRAREIEVLPNVWADYVFEDDYELRSLEELKTFIKANNHLPGIPSAQEVAKDGIHLGEMNALLLEKIEELTLYIIEQESRIKALEAQK
;
A
#
# COMPACT_ATOMS: atom_id res chain seq x y z
N MET A 1 -83.79 -31.20 -20.81
CA MET A 1 -83.72 -29.75 -20.54
C MET A 1 -83.24 -29.51 -19.10
N LYS A 2 -81.92 -29.57 -18.87
CA LYS A 2 -81.19 -29.07 -17.67
C LYS A 2 -79.69 -29.37 -17.86
N THR A 3 -79.11 -28.75 -18.90
CA THR A 3 -77.65 -28.83 -19.19
C THR A 3 -77.13 -27.49 -19.73
N PHE A 4 -77.79 -26.37 -19.41
CA PHE A 4 -77.50 -25.07 -20.04
C PHE A 4 -77.42 -23.89 -19.06
N ILE A 5 -77.13 -24.14 -17.78
CA ILE A 5 -76.89 -23.08 -16.79
C ILE A 5 -75.67 -23.49 -15.95
N LYS A 6 -74.49 -23.43 -16.56
CA LYS A 6 -73.19 -23.42 -15.86
C LYS A 6 -72.08 -22.73 -16.66
N PHE A 7 -72.40 -22.07 -17.77
CA PHE A 7 -71.41 -21.55 -18.73
C PHE A 7 -71.42 -20.02 -18.90
N VAL A 8 -72.13 -19.26 -18.07
CA VAL A 8 -72.30 -17.79 -18.25
C VAL A 8 -71.69 -16.96 -17.11
N PHE A 9 -70.80 -17.52 -16.29
CA PHE A 9 -70.08 -16.75 -15.25
C PHE A 9 -68.56 -16.77 -15.41
N PHE A 10 -68.04 -17.05 -16.61
CA PHE A 10 -66.59 -17.14 -16.84
C PHE A 10 -66.05 -16.29 -17.99
N SER A 11 -66.77 -15.28 -18.46
CA SER A 11 -66.23 -14.30 -19.41
C SER A 11 -66.96 -12.99 -19.27
N ILE A 12 -66.22 -11.87 -19.35
CA ILE A 12 -66.63 -10.45 -19.13
C ILE A 12 -66.39 -10.06 -17.65
N ILE A 13 -65.26 -9.49 -17.21
CA ILE A 13 -64.48 -8.35 -17.69
C ILE A 13 -62.99 -8.54 -17.34
N CYS A 14 -62.17 -8.83 -18.34
CA CYS A 14 -60.78 -8.38 -18.39
C CYS A 14 -60.77 -7.17 -19.31
N LEU A 15 -60.70 -5.95 -18.77
CA LEU A 15 -60.16 -4.77 -19.45
C LEU A 15 -60.15 -3.56 -18.49
N PHE A 16 -58.95 -3.02 -18.31
CA PHE A 16 -58.52 -1.68 -17.85
C PHE A 16 -57.72 -1.56 -16.54
N SER A 17 -56.56 -0.93 -16.73
CA SER A 17 -55.57 -0.35 -15.80
C SER A 17 -54.78 -1.28 -14.87
N THR A 18 -53.63 -1.69 -15.41
CA THR A 18 -52.29 -1.66 -14.80
C THR A 18 -52.19 -0.97 -13.43
N SER A 19 -52.03 -1.78 -12.38
CA SER A 19 -51.17 -1.60 -11.18
C SER A 19 -51.88 -2.13 -9.92
N THR A 20 -52.17 -3.43 -9.87
CA THR A 20 -52.55 -4.09 -8.61
C THR A 20 -51.32 -4.78 -8.06
N ILE A 21 -50.69 -4.19 -7.03
CA ILE A 21 -49.81 -4.94 -6.14
C ILE A 21 -50.72 -5.86 -5.33
N ALA A 22 -50.98 -7.05 -5.85
CA ALA A 22 -51.67 -8.09 -5.11
C ALA A 22 -50.63 -8.84 -4.26
N GLN A 23 -50.48 -8.44 -3.00
CA GLN A 23 -49.85 -9.30 -2.00
C GLN A 23 -50.95 -10.20 -1.41
N GLU A 24 -51.08 -11.40 -1.95
CA GLU A 24 -51.93 -12.44 -1.36
C GLU A 24 -51.19 -13.05 -0.16
N VAL A 25 -51.57 -12.66 1.07
CA VAL A 25 -51.21 -13.40 2.28
C VAL A 25 -52.42 -14.23 2.69
N LEU A 26 -52.49 -15.46 2.17
CA LEU A 26 -53.39 -16.48 2.68
C LEU A 26 -52.57 -17.57 3.37
N GLY A 27 -52.66 -17.62 4.69
CA GLY A 27 -52.33 -18.80 5.50
C GLY A 27 -50.94 -18.81 6.16
N ASN A 28 -50.97 -18.85 7.51
CA ASN A 28 -49.90 -19.18 8.45
C ASN A 28 -48.86 -18.06 8.75
N PRO A 29 -48.87 -17.45 9.96
CA PRO A 29 -47.87 -16.45 10.38
C PRO A 29 -46.43 -17.00 10.53
N ASN A 30 -46.24 -18.32 10.41
CA ASN A 30 -44.94 -18.99 10.40
C ASN A 30 -44.60 -19.62 9.03
N ALA A 31 -45.36 -19.35 7.97
CA ALA A 31 -45.02 -19.84 6.63
C ALA A 31 -43.93 -18.96 6.00
N VAL A 32 -42.77 -19.55 5.74
CA VAL A 32 -41.74 -18.95 4.90
C VAL A 32 -42.27 -18.85 3.48
N VAL A 33 -42.69 -17.66 3.06
CA VAL A 33 -43.05 -17.38 1.67
C VAL A 33 -41.80 -17.54 0.81
N THR A 34 -41.75 -18.61 0.01
CA THR A 34 -40.70 -18.86 -0.99
C THR A 34 -41.03 -18.27 -2.37
N GLY A 35 -41.92 -17.28 -2.42
CA GLY A 35 -42.23 -16.51 -3.63
C GLY A 35 -41.11 -15.54 -3.99
N ARG A 36 -40.83 -15.41 -5.30
CA ARG A 36 -39.88 -14.43 -5.86
C ARG A 36 -40.68 -13.16 -6.21
N LEU A 37 -40.39 -12.03 -5.58
CA LEU A 37 -40.93 -10.72 -5.99
C LEU A 37 -39.98 -10.12 -7.04
N GLY A 38 -40.41 -10.10 -8.31
CA GLY A 38 -39.82 -9.29 -9.36
C GLY A 38 -40.68 -8.04 -9.56
N ILE A 39 -40.08 -6.85 -9.52
CA ILE A 39 -40.71 -5.66 -10.09
C ILE A 39 -40.38 -5.74 -11.59
N ASP A 40 -41.43 -5.84 -12.41
CA ASP A 40 -41.44 -5.85 -13.89
C ASP A 40 -41.27 -7.21 -14.62
N GLY A 41 -42.35 -8.01 -14.64
CA GLY A 41 -42.69 -8.90 -15.77
C GLY A 41 -41.78 -10.09 -16.13
N VAL A 42 -40.63 -10.30 -15.48
CA VAL A 42 -39.72 -11.42 -15.80
C VAL A 42 -40.19 -12.74 -15.17
N THR A 43 -40.30 -13.79 -16.00
CA THR A 43 -40.83 -15.11 -15.62
C THR A 43 -39.96 -15.89 -14.63
N PHE A 44 -38.72 -15.44 -14.34
CA PHE A 44 -37.83 -16.07 -13.36
C PHE A 44 -36.88 -15.06 -12.66
N PRO A 45 -37.32 -14.30 -11.65
CA PRO A 45 -36.40 -13.45 -10.89
C PRO A 45 -35.49 -14.34 -10.01
N LEU A 46 -34.16 -14.23 -10.14
CA LEU A 46 -33.18 -14.96 -9.31
C LEU A 46 -32.64 -14.14 -8.13
N THR A 47 -33.04 -12.88 -8.00
CA THR A 47 -32.62 -11.94 -6.94
C THR A 47 -33.81 -11.45 -6.14
N ARG A 48 -33.61 -11.30 -4.82
CA ARG A 48 -34.57 -10.72 -3.87
C ARG A 48 -34.12 -9.30 -3.54
N ILE A 49 -34.98 -8.31 -3.70
CA ILE A 49 -34.87 -7.04 -2.96
C ILE A 49 -36.09 -7.00 -2.06
N HIS A 50 -35.87 -7.06 -0.75
CA HIS A 50 -36.90 -6.79 0.26
C HIS A 50 -36.67 -5.38 0.79
N ALA A 51 -37.69 -4.52 0.70
CA ALA A 51 -37.75 -3.22 1.36
C ALA A 51 -39.08 -3.17 2.13
N GLY A 52 -39.01 -3.11 3.45
CA GLY A 52 -40.13 -3.13 4.39
C GLY A 52 -39.72 -2.42 5.68
N THR A 53 -40.65 -2.18 6.60
CA THR A 53 -40.36 -1.52 7.88
C THR A 53 -39.64 -2.48 8.84
N GLY A 54 -38.48 -2.08 9.36
CA GLY A 54 -37.69 -2.86 10.33
C GLY A 54 -36.65 -3.83 9.74
N ILE A 55 -36.03 -3.53 8.60
CA ILE A 55 -34.97 -4.37 8.03
C ILE A 55 -33.62 -4.11 8.73
N ASP A 56 -33.06 -5.14 9.36
CA ASP A 56 -31.69 -5.09 9.94
C ASP A 56 -30.57 -5.38 8.93
N ARG A 57 -30.85 -6.03 7.78
CA ARG A 57 -29.85 -6.41 6.76
C ARG A 57 -30.43 -6.76 5.39
N VAL A 58 -29.71 -6.43 4.32
CA VAL A 58 -29.98 -6.86 2.93
C VAL A 58 -29.01 -7.98 2.56
N LEU A 59 -29.51 -9.14 2.11
CA LEU A 59 -28.69 -10.27 1.67
C LEU A 59 -28.60 -10.30 0.14
N ILE A 60 -27.41 -10.16 -0.42
CA ILE A 60 -27.15 -10.22 -1.86
C ILE A 60 -26.12 -11.32 -2.15
N GLY A 61 -26.46 -12.25 -3.04
CA GLY A 61 -25.64 -13.42 -3.40
C GLY A 61 -26.16 -14.75 -2.82
N LYS A 62 -26.09 -15.82 -3.60
CA LYS A 62 -26.46 -17.19 -3.16
C LYS A 62 -25.23 -17.92 -2.62
N ASN A 63 -25.37 -18.57 -1.47
CA ASN A 63 -24.40 -19.55 -0.97
C ASN A 63 -24.26 -20.72 -1.97
N ASN A 64 -23.07 -20.89 -2.56
CA ASN A 64 -22.69 -22.17 -3.12
C ASN A 64 -22.24 -23.08 -1.96
N SER A 65 -22.93 -24.21 -1.75
CA SER A 65 -22.74 -25.09 -0.59
C SER A 65 -21.36 -25.73 -0.50
N ALA A 66 -20.56 -25.71 -1.57
CA ALA A 66 -19.19 -26.24 -1.57
C ALA A 66 -18.10 -25.23 -1.12
N THR A 67 -18.30 -23.92 -1.31
CA THR A 67 -17.25 -22.90 -1.08
C THR A 67 -17.65 -21.79 -0.10
N GLY A 68 -18.94 -21.58 0.15
CA GLY A 68 -19.44 -20.58 1.11
C GLY A 68 -19.15 -19.12 0.72
N THR A 69 -18.95 -18.84 -0.57
CA THR A 69 -18.69 -17.49 -1.09
C THR A 69 -19.99 -16.84 -1.58
N GLY A 70 -20.27 -15.62 -1.12
CA GLY A 70 -21.35 -14.76 -1.62
C GLY A 70 -20.81 -13.74 -2.62
N TYR A 71 -21.60 -13.40 -3.64
CA TYR A 71 -21.15 -12.54 -4.72
C TYR A 71 -22.15 -11.41 -5.01
N PHE A 72 -21.60 -10.26 -5.40
CA PHE A 72 -22.33 -9.12 -5.91
C PHE A 72 -21.74 -8.73 -7.27
N GLY A 73 -22.55 -8.86 -8.31
CA GLY A 73 -22.17 -8.53 -9.68
C GLY A 73 -22.59 -7.12 -10.06
N PHE A 74 -21.67 -6.36 -10.66
CA PHE A 74 -21.98 -5.13 -11.39
C PHE A 74 -22.01 -5.47 -12.87
N ASN A 75 -23.12 -5.13 -13.53
CA ASN A 75 -23.36 -5.44 -14.93
C ASN A 75 -23.10 -6.91 -15.27
N SER A 76 -23.43 -7.79 -14.31
CA SER A 76 -23.14 -9.21 -14.40
C SER A 76 -24.09 -10.04 -13.58
N TYR A 77 -24.25 -11.29 -14.00
CA TYR A 77 -25.02 -12.29 -13.29
C TYR A 77 -24.29 -13.63 -13.35
N TYR A 78 -24.49 -14.43 -12.30
CA TYR A 78 -23.93 -15.77 -12.24
C TYR A 78 -24.96 -16.79 -12.68
N ARG A 79 -24.61 -17.64 -13.66
CA ARG A 79 -25.44 -18.77 -14.07
C ARG A 79 -24.83 -20.06 -13.52
N MET A 80 -25.60 -20.74 -12.67
CA MET A 80 -25.25 -22.07 -12.16
C MET A 80 -25.32 -23.11 -13.29
N ALA A 81 -25.20 -24.40 -12.95
CA ALA A 81 -25.21 -25.52 -13.87
C ALA A 81 -26.21 -25.36 -15.04
N PRO A 82 -25.79 -25.66 -16.30
CA PRO A 82 -24.53 -26.33 -16.66
C PRO A 82 -23.31 -25.41 -16.79
N TYR A 83 -23.43 -24.09 -16.63
CA TYR A 83 -22.39 -23.14 -17.03
C TYR A 83 -21.39 -22.79 -15.93
N ASN A 84 -21.82 -22.72 -14.66
CA ASN A 84 -20.98 -22.37 -13.50
C ASN A 84 -20.05 -21.17 -13.75
N SER A 85 -20.61 -20.10 -14.31
CA SER A 85 -19.81 -18.98 -14.81
C SER A 85 -20.55 -17.64 -14.71
N TRP A 86 -19.76 -16.57 -14.75
CA TRP A 86 -20.21 -15.18 -14.75
C TRP A 86 -20.46 -14.68 -16.16
N PHE A 87 -21.64 -14.10 -16.35
CA PHE A 87 -22.06 -13.47 -17.59
C PHE A 87 -22.07 -11.96 -17.40
N PHE A 88 -21.42 -11.22 -18.31
CA PHE A 88 -21.34 -9.76 -18.27
C PHE A 88 -22.09 -9.19 -19.47
N GLU A 89 -23.27 -8.65 -19.22
CA GLU A 89 -24.15 -8.08 -20.23
C GLU A 89 -23.68 -6.67 -20.60
N GLY A 90 -24.04 -6.16 -21.76
CA GLY A 90 -23.76 -4.78 -22.15
C GLY A 90 -24.88 -4.30 -23.04
N ASN A 91 -25.35 -3.06 -22.83
CA ASN A 91 -26.27 -2.40 -23.75
C ASN A 91 -25.46 -1.80 -24.92
N GLY A 92 -24.97 -2.65 -25.82
CA GLY A 92 -24.17 -2.24 -26.99
C GLY A 92 -22.70 -2.62 -26.87
N ALA A 93 -21.79 -1.78 -27.39
CA ALA A 93 -20.39 -2.12 -27.65
C ALA A 93 -19.50 -2.33 -26.40
N TYR A 94 -20.03 -2.21 -25.18
CA TYR A 94 -19.24 -2.29 -23.95
C TYR A 94 -19.92 -3.18 -22.90
N ASN A 95 -19.31 -4.33 -22.59
CA ASN A 95 -19.84 -5.31 -21.65
C ASN A 95 -18.85 -5.64 -20.52
N GLY A 96 -18.05 -4.65 -20.14
CA GLY A 96 -17.22 -4.74 -18.93
C GLY A 96 -18.09 -4.81 -17.68
N GLY A 97 -17.50 -5.28 -16.59
CA GLY A 97 -18.18 -5.29 -15.30
C GLY A 97 -17.23 -5.65 -14.18
N ALA A 98 -17.79 -5.95 -13.02
CA ALA A 98 -17.00 -6.37 -11.88
C ALA A 98 -17.79 -7.34 -11.02
N VAL A 99 -17.07 -8.19 -10.31
CA VAL A 99 -17.63 -9.05 -9.27
C VAL A 99 -16.96 -8.68 -7.96
N MET A 100 -17.76 -8.48 -6.92
CA MET A 100 -17.30 -8.46 -5.54
C MET A 100 -17.70 -9.77 -4.89
N ALA A 101 -16.80 -10.38 -4.12
CA ALA A 101 -17.10 -11.62 -3.41
C ALA A 101 -16.69 -11.56 -1.95
N ALA A 102 -17.56 -12.06 -1.08
CA ALA A 102 -17.26 -12.35 0.32
C ALA A 102 -17.06 -13.86 0.47
N THR A 103 -15.96 -14.29 1.06
CA THR A 103 -15.66 -15.72 1.23
C THR A 103 -16.18 -16.29 2.55
N LYS A 104 -16.18 -17.62 2.70
CA LYS A 104 -16.47 -18.29 3.99
C LYS A 104 -15.52 -17.92 5.13
N HIS A 105 -14.35 -17.39 4.78
CA HIS A 105 -13.35 -16.86 5.70
C HIS A 105 -13.41 -15.34 5.77
N GLY A 106 -14.59 -14.75 5.48
CA GLY A 106 -14.90 -13.32 5.57
C GLY A 106 -14.01 -12.35 4.79
N ASP A 107 -13.07 -12.85 3.97
CA ASP A 107 -12.34 -12.02 3.01
C ASP A 107 -13.30 -11.36 2.02
N ILE A 108 -13.02 -10.10 1.65
CA ILE A 108 -13.66 -9.40 0.55
C ILE A 108 -12.68 -9.34 -0.62
N ARG A 109 -13.15 -9.70 -1.82
CA ARG A 109 -12.36 -9.75 -3.05
C ARG A 109 -13.03 -8.96 -4.16
N PHE A 110 -12.22 -8.30 -5.00
CA PHE A 110 -12.66 -7.53 -6.15
C PHE A 110 -12.09 -8.12 -7.44
N PHE A 111 -12.97 -8.39 -8.40
CA PHE A 111 -12.63 -9.00 -9.69
C PHE A 111 -13.20 -8.15 -10.84
N PRO A 112 -12.46 -7.15 -11.34
CA PRO A 112 -12.84 -6.44 -12.55
C PRO A 112 -12.79 -7.37 -13.76
N VAL A 113 -13.64 -7.07 -14.73
CA VAL A 113 -13.72 -7.75 -16.02
C VAL A 113 -13.75 -6.69 -17.11
N ASN A 114 -12.72 -6.71 -17.94
CA ASN A 114 -12.58 -5.78 -19.07
C ASN A 114 -13.71 -5.98 -20.09
N SER A 115 -14.06 -4.92 -20.83
CA SER A 115 -14.97 -5.02 -21.96
C SER A 115 -14.35 -5.80 -23.13
N THR A 116 -15.15 -6.56 -23.88
CA THR A 116 -14.73 -7.27 -25.10
C THR A 116 -15.40 -6.72 -26.36
N GLY A 117 -15.83 -5.46 -26.35
CA GLY A 117 -16.30 -4.81 -27.57
C GLY A 117 -17.67 -5.29 -28.06
N GLY A 118 -18.58 -5.68 -27.15
CA GLY A 118 -20.00 -5.87 -27.45
C GLY A 118 -20.51 -7.30 -27.54
N SER A 119 -19.65 -8.31 -27.35
CA SER A 119 -20.09 -9.72 -27.21
C SER A 119 -20.23 -10.12 -25.75
N LEU A 120 -21.35 -10.75 -25.37
CA LEU A 120 -21.57 -11.32 -24.03
C LEU A 120 -20.35 -12.11 -23.56
N GLN A 121 -19.79 -11.73 -22.41
CA GLN A 121 -18.63 -12.42 -21.84
C GLN A 121 -19.07 -13.50 -20.88
N ASN A 122 -18.46 -14.67 -21.02
CA ASN A 122 -18.59 -15.79 -20.10
C ASN A 122 -17.24 -16.03 -19.40
N VAL A 123 -17.21 -15.87 -18.08
CA VAL A 123 -15.98 -16.01 -17.26
C VAL A 123 -16.22 -17.07 -16.19
N SER A 124 -15.55 -18.22 -16.31
CA SER A 124 -15.57 -19.27 -15.29
C SER A 124 -15.01 -18.78 -13.95
N ASP A 125 -15.40 -19.41 -12.85
CA ASP A 125 -14.89 -19.05 -11.52
C ASP A 125 -13.35 -19.06 -11.42
N GLY A 126 -12.66 -20.03 -12.03
CA GLY A 126 -11.19 -20.10 -12.04
C GLY A 126 -10.55 -18.89 -12.73
N ASN A 127 -11.02 -18.57 -13.93
CA ASN A 127 -10.58 -17.39 -14.68
C ASN A 127 -11.02 -16.07 -14.04
N LEU A 128 -12.07 -16.07 -13.20
CA LEU A 128 -12.43 -14.90 -12.41
C LEU A 128 -11.44 -14.72 -11.24
N GLN A 129 -11.04 -15.80 -10.56
CA GLN A 129 -10.05 -15.72 -9.49
C GLN A 129 -8.71 -15.16 -9.97
N SER A 130 -8.29 -15.48 -11.20
CA SER A 130 -7.06 -14.93 -11.79
C SER A 130 -7.16 -13.44 -12.16
N ARG A 131 -8.36 -12.83 -12.06
CA ARG A 131 -8.59 -11.39 -12.29
C ARG A 131 -8.71 -10.60 -10.99
N MET A 132 -8.40 -11.21 -9.84
CA MET A 132 -8.49 -10.53 -8.54
C MET A 132 -7.48 -9.39 -8.45
N VAL A 133 -7.96 -8.16 -8.27
CA VAL A 133 -7.08 -6.98 -8.16
C VAL A 133 -6.86 -6.53 -6.72
N LEU A 134 -7.81 -6.79 -5.83
CA LEU A 134 -7.77 -6.38 -4.45
C LEU A 134 -8.41 -7.45 -3.56
N LYS A 135 -7.73 -7.77 -2.46
CA LYS A 135 -8.23 -8.62 -1.38
C LYS A 135 -8.11 -7.88 -0.05
N VAL A 136 -9.22 -7.78 0.67
CA VAL A 136 -9.25 -7.38 2.08
C VAL A 136 -9.49 -8.63 2.90
N SER A 137 -8.49 -9.04 3.68
CA SER A 137 -8.57 -10.25 4.51
C SER A 137 -8.82 -9.89 5.96
N HIS A 138 -9.58 -10.72 6.70
CA HIS A 138 -9.69 -10.56 8.14
C HIS A 138 -8.71 -11.48 8.89
N ASN A 139 -8.36 -11.10 10.12
CA ASN A 139 -7.65 -11.98 11.04
C ASN A 139 -8.54 -13.18 11.36
N ASN A 140 -8.06 -14.41 11.17
CA ASN A 140 -8.76 -15.62 11.60
C ASN A 140 -7.83 -16.51 12.44
N SER A 141 -8.39 -17.30 13.34
CA SER A 141 -7.74 -18.23 14.26
C SER A 141 -6.83 -19.26 13.57
N SER A 142 -6.91 -19.38 12.25
CA SER A 142 -6.11 -20.27 11.40
C SER A 142 -4.74 -19.69 10.96
N GLY A 143 -4.33 -18.54 11.49
CA GLY A 143 -3.01 -17.94 11.21
C GLY A 143 -2.97 -16.97 10.02
N ASN A 144 -4.10 -16.71 9.37
CA ASN A 144 -4.20 -15.63 8.38
C ASN A 144 -4.22 -14.29 9.10
N LYS A 145 -3.20 -13.47 8.87
CA LYS A 145 -3.15 -12.08 9.32
C LYS A 145 -4.01 -11.21 8.38
N GLY A 146 -4.71 -10.22 8.92
CA GLY A 146 -5.47 -9.26 8.15
C GLY A 146 -4.50 -8.39 7.35
N TYR A 147 -4.59 -8.48 6.04
CA TYR A 147 -3.78 -7.68 5.12
C TYR A 147 -4.64 -7.22 3.96
N ILE A 148 -4.28 -6.06 3.41
CA ILE A 148 -4.75 -5.59 2.11
C ILE A 148 -3.71 -6.04 1.10
N GLN A 149 -4.04 -7.03 0.28
CA GLN A 149 -3.15 -7.53 -0.77
C GLN A 149 -3.65 -7.04 -2.12
N VAL A 150 -2.70 -6.47 -2.86
CA VAL A 150 -2.84 -6.13 -4.26
C VAL A 150 -2.10 -7.20 -5.06
N ASN A 151 -2.72 -7.76 -6.11
CA ASN A 151 -2.12 -8.85 -6.89
C ASN A 151 -1.49 -8.37 -8.21
N ASP A 152 -0.95 -9.33 -8.97
CA ASP A 152 -0.32 -9.17 -10.26
C ASP A 152 -1.17 -8.39 -11.29
N GLY A 153 -0.48 -7.66 -12.17
CA GLY A 153 -1.11 -6.82 -13.20
C GLY A 153 -1.48 -5.42 -12.74
N ILE A 154 -1.31 -5.11 -11.46
CA ILE A 154 -1.41 -3.75 -10.93
C ILE A 154 -0.11 -3.01 -11.18
N ARG A 155 -0.21 -1.90 -11.94
CA ARG A 155 0.94 -1.10 -12.36
C ARG A 155 1.50 -0.21 -11.24
N ALA A 156 0.65 0.18 -10.30
CA ALA A 156 1.03 1.00 -9.15
C ALA A 156 0.00 0.84 -8.02
N VAL A 157 0.47 0.94 -6.77
CA VAL A 157 -0.38 1.10 -5.59
C VAL A 157 -0.22 2.52 -5.10
N HIS A 158 -1.26 3.32 -5.25
CA HIS A 158 -1.26 4.71 -4.79
C HIS A 158 -1.81 4.71 -3.36
N ILE A 159 -0.98 5.10 -2.39
CA ILE A 159 -1.36 5.22 -0.98
C ILE A 159 -1.33 6.70 -0.63
N GLY A 160 -2.53 7.27 -0.49
CA GLY A 160 -2.75 8.70 -0.32
C GLY A 160 -2.83 9.46 -1.66
N GLU A 161 -3.63 10.52 -1.68
CA GLU A 161 -3.73 11.52 -2.75
C GLU A 161 -3.79 12.90 -2.08
N ALA A 162 -2.89 13.82 -2.43
CA ALA A 162 -2.98 15.20 -1.97
C ALA A 162 -3.93 15.97 -2.90
N TYR A 163 -5.17 16.22 -2.47
CA TYR A 163 -6.24 16.84 -3.27
C TYR A 163 -6.01 18.35 -3.56
N ASN A 164 -4.86 18.93 -3.15
CA ASN A 164 -4.54 20.33 -3.37
C ASN A 164 -3.02 20.56 -3.47
N SER A 165 -2.55 20.96 -4.66
CA SER A 165 -1.14 21.21 -5.03
C SER A 165 -0.53 22.49 -4.46
N THR A 166 -1.19 23.18 -3.53
CA THR A 166 -0.64 24.37 -2.86
C THR A 166 0.25 24.05 -1.66
N LEU A 167 0.34 22.78 -1.27
CA LEU A 167 1.19 22.31 -0.20
C LEU A 167 2.24 21.36 -0.75
N TRP A 168 3.43 21.45 -0.17
CA TRP A 168 4.64 20.83 -0.69
C TRP A 168 4.54 19.34 -0.92
N GLY A 169 3.56 18.62 -0.37
CA GLY A 169 3.41 17.16 -0.49
C GLY A 169 2.42 16.71 -1.58
N THR A 170 2.82 15.74 -2.41
CA THR A 170 1.99 15.17 -3.49
C THR A 170 1.32 13.84 -3.12
N GLY A 171 1.78 13.21 -2.02
CA GLY A 171 1.22 11.98 -1.44
C GLY A 171 1.96 11.62 -0.15
N TYR A 172 1.32 10.82 0.73
CA TYR A 172 1.92 10.44 2.01
C TYR A 172 1.46 9.09 2.56
N ILE A 173 2.33 8.48 3.37
CA ILE A 173 2.05 7.35 4.24
C ILE A 173 2.29 7.81 5.67
N GLY A 174 1.22 7.85 6.46
CA GLY A 174 1.28 8.21 7.86
C GLY A 174 1.34 6.99 8.77
N PHE A 175 2.26 7.00 9.71
CA PHE A 175 2.36 6.04 10.81
C PHE A 175 1.92 6.74 12.09
N ASN A 176 0.71 6.41 12.57
CA ASN A 176 0.08 7.05 13.73
C ASN A 176 -0.08 8.58 13.60
N ILE A 177 -0.15 9.08 12.36
CA ILE A 177 -0.36 10.48 12.03
C ILE A 177 -1.07 10.60 10.69
N GLN A 178 -1.92 11.61 10.53
CA GLN A 178 -2.65 11.85 9.29
C GLN A 178 -2.80 13.35 9.04
N GLN A 179 -2.90 13.74 7.78
CA GLN A 179 -3.16 15.14 7.42
C GLN A 179 -4.65 15.45 7.57
N ASP A 180 -4.98 16.48 8.34
CA ASP A 180 -6.27 17.14 8.34
C ASP A 180 -6.25 18.28 7.31
N GLN A 181 -6.95 18.07 6.20
CA GLN A 181 -7.04 19.03 5.10
C GLN A 181 -7.81 20.29 5.47
N ALA A 182 -8.82 20.18 6.35
CA ALA A 182 -9.66 21.31 6.71
C ALA A 182 -8.87 22.39 7.47
N THR A 183 -7.87 21.96 8.24
CA THR A 183 -7.05 22.84 9.08
C THR A 183 -5.61 22.98 8.60
N ASN A 184 -5.24 22.32 7.50
CA ASN A 184 -3.85 22.22 7.02
C ASN A 184 -2.86 21.82 8.14
N SER A 185 -3.28 20.88 8.98
CA SER A 185 -2.49 20.37 10.10
C SER A 185 -2.34 18.86 10.00
N TRP A 186 -1.38 18.32 10.73
CA TRP A 186 -1.17 16.89 10.88
C TRP A 186 -1.55 16.49 12.29
N LYS A 187 -2.43 15.50 12.39
CA LYS A 187 -2.95 15.01 13.65
C LYS A 187 -2.42 13.62 13.93
N THR A 188 -1.83 13.42 15.11
CA THR A 188 -1.50 12.06 15.54
C THR A 188 -2.77 11.32 15.93
N VAL A 189 -2.82 10.02 15.68
CA VAL A 189 -3.90 9.18 16.20
C VAL A 189 -3.43 8.72 17.57
N GLY A 190 -4.26 8.85 18.59
CA GLY A 190 -3.79 8.67 19.97
C GLY A 190 -4.85 8.12 20.90
N ASP A 191 -4.40 7.30 21.86
CA ASP A 191 -5.19 6.68 22.91
C ASP A 191 -4.74 7.09 24.33
N GLY A 192 -3.78 8.01 24.45
CA GLY A 192 -3.20 8.36 25.76
C GLY A 192 -1.96 9.25 25.66
N ALA A 193 -0.87 8.89 26.33
CA ALA A 193 0.38 9.65 26.37
C ALA A 193 1.38 9.29 25.24
N ASN A 194 1.07 8.27 24.43
CA ASN A 194 2.00 7.65 23.48
C ASN A 194 1.73 8.08 22.01
N ASN A 195 1.54 9.38 21.77
CA ASN A 195 1.01 9.85 20.47
C ASN A 195 2.08 10.47 19.58
N GLY A 196 3.25 9.84 19.49
CA GLY A 196 4.22 10.15 18.46
C GLY A 196 3.74 9.68 17.09
N GLY A 197 4.27 10.25 16.02
CA GLY A 197 3.93 9.88 14.66
C GLY A 197 5.10 10.03 13.70
N ALA A 198 5.06 9.32 12.59
CA ALA A 198 6.02 9.47 11.51
C ALA A 198 5.29 9.54 10.19
N VAL A 199 5.82 10.31 9.24
CA VAL A 199 5.25 10.40 7.91
C VAL A 199 6.35 10.26 6.87
N ILE A 200 6.03 9.49 5.83
CA ILE A 200 6.79 9.41 4.59
C ILE A 200 5.96 10.12 3.54
N TYR A 201 6.50 11.15 2.90
CA TYR A 201 5.76 11.90 1.89
C TYR A 201 6.67 12.34 0.74
N ALA A 202 6.08 12.51 -0.43
CA ALA A 202 6.77 13.04 -1.61
C ALA A 202 6.53 14.55 -1.70
N GLU A 203 7.55 15.36 -1.98
CA GLU A 203 7.37 16.78 -2.27
C GLU A 203 7.00 17.02 -3.75
N VAL A 204 6.49 18.22 -4.08
CA VAL A 204 6.14 18.65 -5.45
C VAL A 204 7.33 18.59 -6.42
N ASP A 205 8.54 18.77 -5.90
CA ASP A 205 9.79 18.70 -6.67
C ASP A 205 10.32 17.26 -6.82
N GLY A 206 9.56 16.27 -6.33
CA GLY A 206 9.89 14.84 -6.40
C GLY A 206 10.76 14.33 -5.25
N ASP A 207 11.07 15.14 -4.25
CA ASP A 207 11.85 14.73 -3.08
C ASP A 207 11.06 13.72 -2.23
N LEU A 208 11.72 12.65 -1.75
CA LEU A 208 11.14 11.75 -0.75
C LEU A 208 11.60 12.17 0.65
N VAL A 209 10.66 12.42 1.55
CA VAL A 209 10.94 12.96 2.88
C VAL A 209 10.40 12.03 3.97
N LEU A 210 11.22 11.78 4.98
CA LEU A 210 10.85 11.10 6.22
C LEU A 210 10.88 12.12 7.34
N SER A 211 9.73 12.36 7.97
CA SER A 211 9.58 13.26 9.09
C SER A 211 9.06 12.52 10.31
N SER A 212 9.63 12.82 11.48
CA SER A 212 9.23 12.24 12.76
C SER A 212 8.72 13.32 13.71
N ILE A 213 7.53 13.10 14.28
CA ILE A 213 6.92 13.95 15.30
C ILE A 213 6.98 13.18 16.63
N PRO A 214 7.89 13.53 17.55
CA PRO A 214 7.97 12.86 18.84
C PRO A 214 6.68 13.08 19.65
N THR A 215 6.41 12.18 20.61
CA THR A 215 5.33 12.41 21.58
C THR A 215 5.65 13.64 22.44
N ASN A 216 4.63 14.42 22.79
CA ASN A 216 4.75 15.45 23.83
C ASN A 216 4.25 14.95 25.20
N GLY A 217 3.94 13.66 25.34
CA GLY A 217 3.37 13.04 26.55
C GLY A 217 1.90 13.37 26.81
N GLY A 218 1.29 14.26 26.00
CA GLY A 218 -0.13 14.58 26.03
C GLY A 218 -0.95 13.70 25.06
N GLY A 219 -2.26 13.96 25.04
CA GLY A 219 -3.23 13.37 24.09
C GLY A 219 -2.91 13.67 22.61
N VAL A 220 -3.89 13.50 21.73
CA VAL A 220 -3.73 13.71 20.28
C VAL A 220 -3.01 15.04 19.99
N GLN A 221 -1.92 14.98 19.21
CA GLN A 221 -1.16 16.16 18.80
C GLN A 221 -1.70 16.67 17.47
N SER A 222 -1.79 18.00 17.31
CA SER A 222 -2.07 18.64 16.02
C SER A 222 -0.94 19.63 15.71
N VAL A 223 -0.14 19.33 14.69
CA VAL A 223 1.03 20.12 14.30
C VAL A 223 0.85 20.72 12.92
N SER A 224 1.46 21.87 12.63
CA SER A 224 1.33 22.50 11.31
C SER A 224 2.06 21.69 10.23
N ALA A 225 1.64 21.82 8.97
CA ALA A 225 2.37 21.23 7.84
C ALA A 225 3.84 21.72 7.77
N GLN A 226 4.10 22.98 8.11
CA GLN A 226 5.47 23.51 8.18
C GLN A 226 6.30 22.83 9.28
N THR A 227 5.70 22.55 10.43
CA THR A 227 6.37 21.81 11.53
C THR A 227 6.77 20.41 11.06
N VAL A 228 5.88 19.71 10.36
CA VAL A 228 6.18 18.39 9.79
C VAL A 228 7.32 18.47 8.79
N ARG A 229 7.31 19.46 7.90
CA ARG A 229 8.38 19.65 6.93
C ARG A 229 9.72 19.95 7.58
N ASN A 230 9.74 20.76 8.63
CA ASN A 230 10.94 21.11 9.39
C ASN A 230 11.43 19.96 10.29
N SER A 231 10.58 18.99 10.60
CA SER A 231 10.93 17.78 11.35
C SER A 231 11.52 16.65 10.48
N ALA A 232 11.84 16.95 9.21
CA ALA A 232 12.49 16.00 8.33
C ALA A 232 13.81 15.51 8.94
N VAL A 233 13.92 14.18 9.11
CA VAL A 233 15.13 13.53 9.60
C VAL A 233 15.98 12.96 8.46
N LEU A 234 15.33 12.62 7.34
CA LEU A 234 15.95 12.13 6.12
C LEU A 234 15.19 12.67 4.90
N ARG A 235 15.93 13.11 3.88
CA ARG A 235 15.39 13.57 2.61
C ARG A 235 16.25 13.09 1.45
N LEU A 236 15.65 12.35 0.53
CA LEU A 236 16.24 12.04 -0.78
C LEU A 236 15.71 13.06 -1.77
N GLN A 237 16.59 13.89 -2.31
CA GLN A 237 16.21 14.91 -3.27
C GLN A 237 16.17 14.35 -4.69
N SER A 238 15.35 14.93 -5.56
CA SER A 238 15.29 14.54 -6.99
C SER A 238 16.62 14.72 -7.73
N SER A 239 17.54 15.53 -7.19
CA SER A 239 18.92 15.66 -7.66
C SER A 239 19.85 14.49 -7.31
N GLY A 240 19.40 13.54 -6.49
CA GLY A 240 20.20 12.45 -5.95
C GLY A 240 20.90 12.77 -4.62
N LEU A 241 20.79 14.00 -4.10
CA LEU A 241 21.35 14.37 -2.80
C LEU A 241 20.54 13.75 -1.66
N VAL A 242 21.21 13.02 -0.76
CA VAL A 242 20.63 12.56 0.50
C VAL A 242 21.02 13.52 1.62
N ARG A 243 20.02 14.14 2.26
CA ARG A 243 20.20 14.95 3.47
C ARG A 243 19.71 14.16 4.68
N ALA A 244 20.55 14.02 5.69
CA ALA A 244 20.19 13.47 6.98
C ALA A 244 20.58 14.47 8.07
N ARG A 245 19.84 14.49 9.19
CA ARG A 245 20.21 15.32 10.35
C ARG A 245 21.49 14.82 11.01
N GLU A 246 21.61 13.50 11.14
CA GLU A 246 22.73 12.82 11.75
C GLU A 246 22.79 11.41 11.18
N ILE A 247 24.00 10.86 11.03
CA ILE A 247 24.25 9.50 10.57
C ILE A 247 25.23 8.87 11.54
N GLU A 248 24.75 7.91 12.33
CA GLU A 248 25.61 7.01 13.09
C GLU A 248 26.00 5.85 12.19
N VAL A 249 27.29 5.75 11.87
CA VAL A 249 27.84 4.59 11.17
C VAL A 249 28.41 3.66 12.23
N LEU A 250 27.99 2.39 12.20
CA LEU A 250 28.50 1.35 13.09
C LEU A 250 29.50 0.48 12.30
N PRO A 251 30.77 0.92 12.14
CA PRO A 251 31.75 0.16 11.38
C PRO A 251 32.21 -1.07 12.17
N ASN A 252 32.48 -2.17 11.46
CA ASN A 252 33.05 -3.37 12.05
C ASN A 252 34.57 -3.25 12.29
N VAL A 253 35.22 -2.23 11.73
CA VAL A 253 36.67 -2.00 11.77
C VAL A 253 36.92 -0.53 12.06
N TRP A 254 37.77 -0.23 13.05
CA TRP A 254 38.20 1.12 13.40
C TRP A 254 39.72 1.14 13.50
N ALA A 255 40.35 2.18 12.94
CA ALA A 255 41.79 2.38 13.05
C ALA A 255 42.09 2.96 14.44
N ASP A 256 42.59 2.11 15.34
CA ASP A 256 43.16 2.51 16.65
C ASP A 256 44.52 1.81 16.89
N TYR A 257 45.02 1.11 15.86
CA TYR A 257 46.19 0.24 15.94
C TYR A 257 47.48 0.93 15.48
N VAL A 258 47.40 2.14 14.91
CA VAL A 258 48.59 2.86 14.38
C VAL A 258 49.53 3.30 15.49
N PHE A 259 49.03 3.46 16.72
CA PHE A 259 49.83 3.84 17.88
C PHE A 259 50.35 2.64 18.69
N GLU A 260 50.09 1.41 18.25
CA GLU A 260 50.62 0.21 18.91
C GLU A 260 52.13 0.07 18.66
N ASP A 261 52.86 -0.49 19.64
CA ASP A 261 54.33 -0.58 19.61
C ASP A 261 54.85 -1.45 18.43
N ASP A 262 54.03 -2.36 17.92
CA ASP A 262 54.34 -3.25 16.79
C ASP A 262 53.83 -2.71 15.43
N TYR A 263 53.28 -1.50 15.39
CA TYR A 263 52.86 -0.88 14.14
C TYR A 263 54.07 -0.51 13.27
N GLU A 264 54.18 -1.14 12.10
CA GLU A 264 55.23 -0.88 11.13
C GLU A 264 54.93 0.39 10.30
N LEU A 265 55.31 1.56 10.83
CA LEU A 265 55.23 2.82 10.10
C LEU A 265 56.17 2.79 8.88
N ARG A 266 55.59 2.89 7.69
CA ARG A 266 56.33 2.96 6.41
C ARG A 266 57.33 4.13 6.43
N SER A 267 58.51 3.99 5.81
CA SER A 267 59.41 5.14 5.70
C SER A 267 58.90 6.20 4.70
N LEU A 268 59.26 7.47 4.89
CA LEU A 268 58.88 8.54 3.96
C LEU A 268 59.41 8.32 2.52
N GLU A 269 60.55 7.65 2.35
CA GLU A 269 61.09 7.30 1.02
C GLU A 269 60.28 6.20 0.32
N GLU A 270 59.84 5.17 1.05
CA GLU A 270 58.94 4.15 0.52
C GLU A 270 57.56 4.72 0.19
N LEU A 271 57.03 5.58 1.06
CA LEU A 271 55.76 6.27 0.84
C LEU A 271 55.83 7.15 -0.42
N LYS A 272 56.90 7.94 -0.57
CA LYS A 272 57.16 8.76 -1.76
C LYS A 272 57.25 7.92 -3.03
N THR A 273 57.93 6.78 -2.97
CA THR A 273 58.04 5.84 -4.09
C THR A 273 56.67 5.28 -4.48
N PHE A 274 55.85 4.89 -3.49
CA PHE A 274 54.50 4.39 -3.71
C PHE A 274 53.60 5.46 -4.35
N ILE A 275 53.59 6.68 -3.82
CA ILE A 275 52.76 7.78 -4.34
C ILE A 275 53.15 8.10 -5.79
N LYS A 276 54.45 8.11 -6.11
CA LYS A 276 54.92 8.38 -7.48
C LYS A 276 54.47 7.29 -8.46
N ALA A 277 54.39 6.03 -8.02
CA ALA A 277 53.98 4.91 -8.86
C ALA A 277 52.46 4.82 -9.03
N ASN A 278 51.68 5.12 -7.98
CA ASN A 278 50.24 4.83 -7.93
C ASN A 278 49.34 6.08 -7.95
N ASN A 279 49.87 7.27 -7.69
CA ASN A 279 49.13 8.54 -7.59
C ASN A 279 48.02 8.58 -6.52
N HIS A 280 48.11 7.72 -5.50
CA HIS A 280 47.27 7.75 -4.29
C HIS A 280 48.05 7.20 -3.08
N LEU A 281 47.47 7.30 -1.89
CA LEU A 281 48.06 6.76 -0.66
C LEU A 281 47.84 5.24 -0.55
N PRO A 282 48.76 4.50 0.10
CA PRO A 282 48.55 3.09 0.40
C PRO A 282 47.26 2.87 1.19
N GLY A 283 46.48 1.85 0.83
CA GLY A 283 45.21 1.52 1.48
C GLY A 283 44.02 2.40 1.08
N ILE A 284 44.25 3.56 0.46
CA ILE A 284 43.18 4.43 -0.08
C ILE A 284 42.89 4.05 -1.53
N PRO A 285 41.63 3.83 -1.93
CA PRO A 285 41.29 3.51 -3.31
C PRO A 285 41.63 4.68 -4.25
N SER A 286 42.02 4.33 -5.47
CA SER A 286 42.31 5.28 -6.53
C SER A 286 41.05 6.03 -6.98
N ALA A 287 41.23 7.19 -7.61
CA ALA A 287 40.11 7.96 -8.18
C ALA A 287 39.31 7.15 -9.23
N GLN A 288 39.97 6.24 -9.96
CA GLN A 288 39.31 5.38 -10.95
C GLN A 288 38.42 4.33 -10.28
N GLU A 289 38.90 3.72 -9.19
CA GLU A 289 38.11 2.76 -8.39
C GLU A 289 36.91 3.45 -7.75
N VAL A 290 37.10 4.64 -7.15
CA VAL A 290 36.01 5.42 -6.55
C VAL A 290 34.95 5.82 -7.58
N ALA A 291 35.36 6.22 -8.79
CA ALA A 291 34.42 6.61 -9.84
C ALA A 291 33.60 5.41 -10.37
N LYS A 292 34.17 4.21 -10.33
CA LYS A 292 33.54 2.99 -10.84
C LYS A 292 32.65 2.32 -9.78
N ASP A 293 33.19 2.14 -8.58
CA ASP A 293 32.63 1.26 -7.55
C ASP A 293 32.07 2.05 -6.34
N GLY A 294 32.35 3.36 -6.24
CA GLY A 294 31.93 4.20 -5.11
C GLY A 294 32.80 4.00 -3.87
N ILE A 295 32.32 4.47 -2.71
CA ILE A 295 32.97 4.28 -1.41
C ILE A 295 31.95 3.93 -0.32
N HIS A 296 32.38 3.11 0.63
CA HIS A 296 31.65 2.90 1.87
C HIS A 296 32.05 3.98 2.88
N LEU A 297 31.09 4.79 3.32
CA LEU A 297 31.36 5.96 4.17
C LEU A 297 32.12 5.60 5.46
N GLY A 298 31.73 4.53 6.13
CA GLY A 298 32.37 4.07 7.37
C GLY A 298 33.80 3.60 7.17
N GLU A 299 34.03 2.74 6.17
CA GLU A 299 35.37 2.21 5.85
C GLU A 299 36.32 3.32 5.39
N MET A 300 35.85 4.23 4.53
CA MET A 300 36.65 5.37 4.11
C MET A 300 37.01 6.27 5.29
N ASN A 301 36.09 6.51 6.23
CA ASN A 301 36.39 7.30 7.42
C ASN A 301 37.42 6.62 8.34
N ALA A 302 37.35 5.30 8.48
CA ALA A 302 38.36 4.53 9.23
C ALA A 302 39.74 4.58 8.56
N LEU A 303 39.80 4.40 7.23
CA LEU A 303 41.05 4.52 6.47
C LEU A 303 41.65 5.92 6.54
N LEU A 304 40.83 6.96 6.47
CA LEU A 304 41.29 8.34 6.61
C LEU A 304 41.85 8.61 8.02
N LEU A 305 41.23 8.05 9.07
CA LEU A 305 41.76 8.13 10.43
C LEU A 305 43.13 7.48 10.53
N GLU A 306 43.30 6.27 9.99
CA GLU A 306 44.60 5.58 9.93
C GLU A 306 45.67 6.48 9.29
N LYS A 307 45.37 7.16 8.17
CA LYS A 307 46.33 8.07 7.53
C LYS A 307 46.61 9.33 8.34
N ILE A 308 45.65 9.82 9.11
CA ILE A 308 45.86 10.94 10.04
C ILE A 308 46.79 10.54 11.18
N GLU A 309 46.65 9.32 11.70
CA GLU A 309 47.53 8.78 12.74
C GLU A 309 48.96 8.58 12.21
N GLU A 310 49.12 7.98 11.03
CA GLU A 310 50.43 7.86 10.35
C GLU A 310 51.09 9.24 10.16
N LEU A 311 50.32 10.23 9.66
CA LEU A 311 50.79 11.61 9.51
C LEU A 311 51.25 12.23 10.83
N THR A 312 50.55 11.94 11.93
CA THR A 312 50.90 12.43 13.27
C THR A 312 52.23 11.87 13.74
N LEU A 313 52.48 10.57 13.50
CA LEU A 313 53.78 9.95 13.80
C LEU A 313 54.93 10.59 12.99
N TYR A 314 54.73 10.83 11.69
CA TYR A 314 55.75 11.51 10.88
C TYR A 314 56.04 12.94 11.37
N ILE A 315 55.02 13.68 11.81
CA ILE A 315 55.19 15.04 12.34
C ILE A 315 56.00 15.01 13.65
N ILE A 316 55.69 14.07 14.54
CA ILE A 316 56.43 13.90 15.80
C ILE A 316 57.91 13.59 15.50
N GLU A 317 58.18 12.67 14.57
CA GLU A 317 59.53 12.34 14.15
C GLU A 317 60.27 13.55 13.58
N GLN A 318 59.61 14.32 12.71
CA GLN A 318 60.17 15.54 12.11
C GLN A 318 60.52 16.59 13.16
N GLU A 319 59.62 16.85 14.12
CA GLU A 319 59.84 17.80 15.22
C GLU A 319 61.03 17.40 16.10
N SER A 320 61.15 16.10 16.42
CA SER A 320 62.30 15.57 17.15
C SER A 320 63.61 15.81 16.40
N ARG A 321 63.62 15.60 15.08
CA ARG A 321 64.80 15.86 14.24
C ARG A 321 65.15 17.35 14.16
N ILE A 322 64.15 18.23 14.05
CA ILE A 322 64.35 19.68 14.03
C ILE A 322 64.99 20.14 15.34
N LYS A 323 64.46 19.73 16.49
CA LYS A 323 65.03 20.05 17.81
C LYS A 323 66.47 19.56 17.97
N ALA A 324 66.76 18.35 17.48
CA ALA A 324 68.11 17.80 17.52
C ALA A 324 69.10 18.62 16.66
N LEU A 325 68.65 19.14 15.51
CA LEU A 325 69.45 20.00 14.64
C LEU A 325 69.62 21.41 15.22
N GLU A 326 68.60 21.96 15.88
CA GLU A 326 68.66 23.27 16.55
C GLU A 326 69.57 23.25 17.77
N ALA A 327 69.58 22.16 18.55
CA ALA A 327 70.47 22.00 19.69
C ALA A 327 71.95 21.83 19.32
N GLN A 328 72.25 21.57 18.04
CA GLN A 328 73.61 21.47 17.51
C GLN A 328 74.17 22.79 16.96
N LYS A 329 73.35 23.86 16.95
CA LYS A 329 73.78 25.22 16.58
C LYS A 329 74.24 26.01 17.78
#